data_AF-A0A964U0T6-F1
#
_entry.id   AF-A0A964U0T6-F1
#
_cell.length_a   1.000
_cell.length_b   1.000
_cell.length_c   1.000
_cell.angle_alpha   90.00
_cell.angle_beta   90.00
_cell.angle_gamma   90.00
#
_symmetry.space_group_name_H-M   'P 1'
#
loop_
_entity.id
_entity.type
_entity.pdbx_description
1 polymer ?
#
loop_
_entity_poly.entity_id
_entity_poly.type
_entity_poly.pdbx_seq_one_letter_code
_entity_poly.pdbx_strand_id
1 'polypeptide(L)'
;MPTRKPSDTYSPLYFLASVGAGGLTVTFFMWLMFWIPHPGKTVPVFEDIMSAFAAGNLATQAMLVAAMAGIAFFAFQNIKLLVWNLQRYSAWRKTEAFAKFAKTNAQSQMLALPLALAMAVNGGFIIGLVFVPGLWSAVEYLFPLAMIAFLAIGILALKQYGAFIGRVLTEGGFNCAANNNFGQILPAFAFAMVGVGMAAPAAMSTSATVAGASIIISTFFLMTSALIAMVAMILGLRSMMENGANSETAPTLLIIVPLLTVLGILMLRQAHGFGVHFGIDQGAGATLGLTSKLLGMQVAILLFGGLILAKQGYAKRFIFGAENSAGAYALVCPGVGFAVMIQFFLNNGLVKSGIVDKFGIAFWAITAVAIAAQFAMVWLVLQLNRRHFGAPKDGTAVPAE
;
A
#
# COMPACT_ATOMS: atom_id res chain seq x y z
N MET A 1 -10.21 -37.39 -1.05
CA MET A 1 -9.15 -36.54 -1.64
C MET A 1 -8.84 -35.44 -0.65
N PRO A 2 -7.57 -35.11 -0.34
CA PRO A 2 -7.29 -33.98 0.55
C PRO A 2 -7.81 -32.73 -0.15
N THR A 3 -8.83 -32.13 0.44
CA THR A 3 -9.46 -30.90 -0.05
C THR A 3 -8.37 -29.83 -0.18
N ARG A 4 -8.06 -29.40 -1.40
CA ARG A 4 -7.03 -28.39 -1.66
C ARG A 4 -7.57 -27.01 -1.32
N LYS A 5 -6.78 -26.21 -0.62
CA LYS A 5 -7.06 -24.80 -0.40
C LYS A 5 -6.61 -23.99 -1.63
N PRO A 6 -7.24 -22.85 -1.95
CA PRO A 6 -6.79 -22.01 -3.05
C PRO A 6 -5.32 -21.56 -2.93
N SER A 7 -4.80 -21.42 -1.71
CA SER A 7 -3.39 -21.07 -1.46
C SER A 7 -2.39 -22.17 -1.80
N ASP A 8 -2.84 -23.41 -2.04
CA ASP A 8 -1.96 -24.54 -2.40
C ASP A 8 -1.42 -24.39 -3.84
N THR A 9 -2.15 -23.66 -4.70
CA THR A 9 -1.67 -23.20 -6.01
C THR A 9 -1.08 -21.81 -5.84
N TYR A 10 0.24 -21.74 -5.70
CA TYR A 10 0.94 -20.50 -5.40
C TYR A 10 0.90 -19.50 -6.58
N SER A 11 0.67 -18.22 -6.24
CA SER A 11 0.78 -17.07 -7.14
C SER A 11 1.55 -15.95 -6.43
N PRO A 12 2.46 -15.23 -7.12
CA PRO A 12 3.14 -14.05 -6.56
C PRO A 12 2.19 -12.96 -6.04
N LEU A 13 0.95 -12.92 -6.53
CA LEU A 13 -0.04 -11.94 -6.06
C LEU A 13 -0.44 -12.14 -4.59
N TYR A 14 -0.16 -13.30 -3.98
CA TYR A 14 -0.36 -13.48 -2.54
C TYR A 14 0.53 -12.58 -1.68
N PHE A 15 1.62 -12.00 -2.21
CA PHE A 15 2.34 -10.93 -1.52
C PHE A 15 1.43 -9.72 -1.23
N LEU A 16 0.41 -9.47 -2.06
CA LEU A 16 -0.57 -8.41 -1.83
C LEU A 16 -1.41 -8.63 -0.57
N ALA A 17 -1.56 -9.88 -0.11
CA ALA A 17 -2.21 -10.16 1.18
C ALA A 17 -1.40 -9.59 2.35
N SER A 18 -0.07 -9.75 2.31
CA SER A 18 0.83 -9.13 3.28
C SER A 18 0.83 -7.60 3.15
N VAL A 19 0.91 -7.07 1.92
CA VAL A 19 0.86 -5.62 1.67
C VAL A 19 -0.44 -5.01 2.20
N GLY A 20 -1.58 -5.65 1.94
CA GLY A 20 -2.89 -5.20 2.39
C GLY A 20 -3.00 -5.15 3.92
N ALA A 21 -2.48 -6.19 4.61
CA ALA A 21 -2.39 -6.18 6.06
C ALA A 21 -1.48 -5.05 6.57
N GLY A 22 -0.31 -4.85 5.97
CA GLY A 22 0.59 -3.75 6.33
C GLY A 22 -0.06 -2.38 6.10
N GLY A 23 -0.80 -2.22 5.00
CA GLY A 23 -1.58 -1.02 4.72
C GLY A 23 -2.66 -0.74 5.78
N LEU A 24 -3.33 -1.77 6.29
CA LEU A 24 -4.26 -1.62 7.42
C LEU A 24 -3.56 -1.23 8.72
N THR A 25 -2.33 -1.69 8.97
CA THR A 25 -1.51 -1.16 10.07
C THR A 25 -1.34 0.36 9.95
N VAL A 26 -1.09 0.87 8.74
CA VAL A 26 -0.94 2.30 8.47
C VAL A 26 -2.25 3.06 8.73
N THR A 27 -3.41 2.53 8.35
CA THR A 27 -4.69 3.25 8.55
C THR A 27 -5.02 3.44 10.02
N PHE A 28 -4.76 2.45 10.88
CA PHE A 28 -4.87 2.63 12.34
C PHE A 28 -3.81 3.60 12.88
N PHE A 29 -2.58 3.58 12.34
CA PHE A 29 -1.56 4.55 12.71
C PHE A 29 -1.96 5.99 12.34
N MET A 30 -2.73 6.21 11.26
CA MET A 30 -3.24 7.54 10.92
C MET A 30 -4.13 8.14 12.01
N TRP A 31 -4.83 7.31 12.80
CA TRP A 31 -5.63 7.80 13.92
C TRP A 31 -4.72 8.43 14.97
N LEU A 32 -3.66 7.70 15.34
CA LEU A 32 -2.64 8.18 16.27
C LEU A 32 -1.97 9.45 15.71
N MET A 33 -1.57 9.43 14.44
CA MET A 33 -0.86 10.51 13.78
C MET A 33 -1.63 11.83 13.78
N PHE A 34 -2.95 11.81 13.59
CA PHE A 34 -3.71 13.06 13.44
C PHE A 34 -4.51 13.46 14.68
N TRP A 35 -4.84 12.52 15.56
CA TRP A 35 -5.68 12.81 16.73
C TRP A 35 -4.87 13.00 18.01
N ILE A 36 -3.63 12.51 18.10
CA ILE A 36 -2.76 12.71 19.27
C ILE A 36 -1.85 13.93 19.07
N PRO A 37 -1.76 14.85 20.04
CA PRO A 37 -0.72 15.88 20.05
C PRO A 37 0.68 15.27 20.26
N HIS A 38 1.64 15.66 19.43
CA HIS A 38 3.05 15.21 19.53
C HIS A 38 3.99 16.40 19.22
N PRO A 39 4.13 17.37 20.15
CA PRO A 39 4.86 18.60 19.92
C PRO A 39 6.36 18.35 19.67
N GLY A 40 6.93 19.10 18.74
CA GLY A 40 8.35 18.98 18.37
C GLY A 40 8.69 17.72 17.57
N LYS A 41 7.70 16.93 17.19
CA LYS A 41 7.85 15.71 16.39
C LYS A 41 6.90 15.74 15.19
N THR A 42 7.20 14.97 14.16
CA THR A 42 6.36 14.85 12.96
C THR A 42 5.48 13.60 12.98
N VAL A 43 5.74 12.69 13.93
CA VAL A 43 5.00 11.45 14.16
C VAL A 43 4.83 11.22 15.66
N PRO A 44 3.71 10.62 16.11
CA PRO A 44 3.53 10.26 17.50
C PRO A 44 4.40 9.05 17.88
N VAL A 45 4.94 9.07 19.09
CA VAL A 45 5.69 7.97 19.69
C VAL A 45 5.00 7.42 20.93
N PHE A 46 5.52 6.32 21.48
CA PHE A 46 5.00 5.64 22.67
C PHE A 46 4.65 6.62 23.80
N GLU A 47 5.53 7.55 24.11
CA GLU A 47 5.34 8.52 25.19
C GLU A 47 4.16 9.48 24.92
N ASP A 48 3.97 9.90 23.67
CA ASP A 48 2.86 10.78 23.28
C ASP A 48 1.52 10.03 23.41
N ILE A 49 1.51 8.73 23.03
CA ILE A 49 0.35 7.85 23.13
C ILE A 49 -0.03 7.60 24.60
N MET A 50 0.96 7.28 25.45
CA MET A 50 0.72 7.05 26.88
C MET A 50 0.28 8.33 27.60
N SER A 51 0.87 9.47 27.25
CA SER A 51 0.45 10.77 27.78
C SER A 51 -1.01 11.08 27.39
N ALA A 52 -1.36 10.89 26.12
CA ALA A 52 -2.72 11.07 25.64
C ALA A 52 -3.72 10.08 26.27
N PHE A 53 -3.28 8.86 26.61
CA PHE A 53 -4.09 7.87 27.31
C PHE A 53 -4.36 8.28 28.76
N ALA A 54 -3.35 8.77 29.47
CA ALA A 54 -3.47 9.21 30.86
C ALA A 54 -4.32 10.48 31.00
N ALA A 55 -4.20 11.42 30.05
CA ALA A 55 -4.96 12.67 30.04
C ALA A 55 -6.35 12.56 29.38
N GLY A 56 -6.57 11.51 28.58
CA GLY A 56 -7.78 11.34 27.78
C GLY A 56 -9.00 10.88 28.57
N ASN A 57 -10.20 11.22 28.06
CA ASN A 57 -11.45 10.64 28.55
C ASN A 57 -11.63 9.19 28.07
N LEU A 58 -12.68 8.52 28.52
CA LEU A 58 -12.98 7.12 28.16
C LEU A 58 -13.03 6.88 26.64
N ALA A 59 -13.57 7.84 25.87
CA ALA A 59 -13.66 7.73 24.42
C ALA A 59 -12.28 7.81 23.75
N THR A 60 -11.43 8.73 24.20
CA THR A 60 -10.03 8.83 23.75
C THR A 60 -9.27 7.55 24.10
N GLN A 61 -9.39 7.05 25.32
CA GLN A 61 -8.75 5.81 25.76
C GLN A 61 -9.21 4.61 24.92
N ALA A 62 -10.50 4.47 24.67
CA ALA A 62 -11.05 3.41 23.82
C ALA A 62 -10.52 3.49 22.38
N MET A 63 -10.43 4.69 21.81
CA MET A 63 -9.87 4.93 20.49
C MET A 63 -8.38 4.52 20.42
N LEU A 64 -7.58 4.92 21.42
CA LEU A 64 -6.16 4.58 21.49
C LEU A 64 -5.95 3.07 21.59
N VAL A 65 -6.71 2.40 22.47
CA VAL A 65 -6.66 0.94 22.60
C VAL A 65 -7.06 0.26 21.29
N ALA A 66 -8.12 0.73 20.64
CA ALA A 66 -8.55 0.19 19.35
C ALA A 66 -7.50 0.38 18.25
N ALA A 67 -6.87 1.55 18.19
CA ALA A 67 -5.80 1.84 17.25
C ALA A 67 -4.57 0.96 17.50
N MET A 68 -4.09 0.85 18.75
CA MET A 68 -2.97 -0.02 19.10
C MET A 68 -3.28 -1.50 18.84
N ALA A 69 -4.46 -1.98 19.21
CA ALA A 69 -4.89 -3.35 18.93
C ALA A 69 -4.96 -3.64 17.42
N GLY A 70 -5.50 -2.71 16.64
CA GLY A 70 -5.53 -2.78 15.18
C GLY A 70 -4.13 -2.85 14.57
N ILE A 71 -3.21 -1.98 15.02
CA ILE A 71 -1.81 -1.98 14.59
C ILE A 71 -1.17 -3.32 14.92
N ALA A 72 -1.28 -3.81 16.17
CA ALA A 72 -0.69 -5.08 16.59
C ALA A 72 -1.22 -6.26 15.77
N PHE A 73 -2.54 -6.35 15.59
CA PHE A 73 -3.17 -7.42 14.83
C PHE A 73 -2.72 -7.43 13.37
N PHE A 74 -2.81 -6.29 12.67
CA PHE A 74 -2.47 -6.22 11.25
C PHE A 74 -0.97 -6.26 10.99
N ALA A 75 -0.14 -5.75 11.91
CA ALA A 75 1.30 -5.95 11.87
C ALA A 75 1.67 -7.44 11.97
N PHE A 76 1.06 -8.16 12.92
CA PHE A 76 1.25 -9.61 13.03
C PHE A 76 0.83 -10.33 11.73
N GLN A 77 -0.31 -9.98 11.15
CA GLN A 77 -0.75 -10.58 9.88
C GLN A 77 0.18 -10.23 8.72
N ASN A 78 0.68 -8.99 8.65
CA ASN A 78 1.64 -8.57 7.64
C ASN A 78 2.90 -9.45 7.66
N ILE A 79 3.51 -9.63 8.83
CA ILE A 79 4.72 -10.44 9.01
C ILE A 79 4.43 -11.91 8.78
N LYS A 80 3.35 -12.45 9.34
CA LYS A 80 2.94 -13.85 9.16
C LYS A 80 2.75 -14.20 7.68
N LEU A 81 2.02 -13.36 6.93
CA LEU A 81 1.77 -13.58 5.51
C LEU A 81 3.02 -13.34 4.67
N LEU A 82 3.91 -12.42 5.07
CA LEU A 82 5.18 -12.21 4.40
C LEU A 82 6.07 -13.46 4.50
N VAL A 83 6.26 -13.98 5.71
CA VAL A 83 7.06 -15.19 5.96
C VAL A 83 6.50 -16.37 5.18
N TRP A 84 5.18 -16.57 5.20
CA TRP A 84 4.52 -17.61 4.42
C TRP A 84 4.79 -17.45 2.90
N ASN A 85 4.66 -16.23 2.36
CA ASN A 85 4.92 -15.97 0.95
C ASN A 85 6.39 -16.20 0.58
N LEU A 86 7.35 -15.77 1.41
CA LEU A 86 8.78 -15.98 1.17
C LEU A 86 9.14 -17.46 1.12
N GLN A 87 8.59 -18.27 2.04
CA GLN A 87 8.77 -19.72 2.06
C GLN A 87 8.18 -20.38 0.80
N ARG A 88 6.92 -20.05 0.46
CA ARG A 88 6.24 -20.59 -0.72
C ARG A 88 6.90 -20.16 -2.01
N TYR A 89 7.36 -18.91 -2.09
CA TYR A 89 8.10 -18.39 -3.22
C TYR A 89 9.42 -19.13 -3.43
N SER A 90 10.18 -19.36 -2.36
CA SER A 90 11.45 -20.09 -2.41
C SER A 90 11.28 -21.51 -2.95
N ALA A 91 10.21 -22.20 -2.53
CA ALA A 91 9.86 -23.52 -3.05
C ALA A 91 9.39 -23.45 -4.51
N TRP A 92 8.47 -22.52 -4.83
CA TRP A 92 7.88 -22.38 -6.16
C TRP A 92 8.90 -21.99 -7.23
N ARG A 93 9.89 -21.15 -6.90
CA ARG A 93 10.95 -20.71 -7.82
C ARG A 93 11.75 -21.90 -8.42
N LYS A 94 11.77 -23.05 -7.75
CA LYS A 94 12.48 -24.27 -8.19
C LYS A 94 11.65 -25.18 -9.11
N THR A 95 10.43 -24.77 -9.46
CA THR A 95 9.48 -25.61 -10.22
C THR A 95 9.41 -25.21 -11.70
N GLU A 96 8.96 -26.14 -12.54
CA GLU A 96 8.67 -25.84 -13.96
C GLU A 96 7.58 -24.77 -14.14
N ALA A 97 6.62 -24.69 -13.21
CA ALA A 97 5.58 -23.67 -13.23
C ALA A 97 6.18 -22.25 -13.15
N PHE A 98 7.23 -22.07 -12.35
CA PHE A 98 7.96 -20.80 -12.31
C PHE A 98 8.69 -20.52 -13.62
N ALA A 99 9.37 -21.52 -14.19
CA ALA A 99 10.08 -21.36 -15.46
C ALA A 99 9.14 -20.94 -16.61
N LYS A 100 7.92 -21.49 -16.64
CA LYS A 100 6.86 -21.08 -17.58
C LYS A 100 6.37 -19.66 -17.28
N PHE A 101 6.05 -19.37 -16.02
CA PHE A 101 5.56 -18.06 -15.59
C PHE A 101 6.55 -16.92 -15.94
N ALA A 102 7.84 -17.13 -15.71
CA ALA A 102 8.89 -16.14 -15.94
C ALA A 102 9.04 -15.73 -17.41
N LYS A 103 8.51 -16.53 -18.35
CA LYS A 103 8.50 -16.23 -19.80
C LYS A 103 7.25 -15.47 -20.26
N THR A 104 6.34 -15.12 -19.35
CA THR A 104 5.07 -14.44 -19.69
C THR A 104 5.06 -12.97 -19.27
N ASN A 105 4.06 -12.22 -19.73
CA ASN A 105 3.80 -10.86 -19.26
C ASN A 105 3.55 -10.78 -17.75
N ALA A 106 3.12 -11.87 -17.12
CA ALA A 106 2.87 -11.94 -15.69
C ALA A 106 4.17 -11.89 -14.86
N GLN A 107 5.35 -12.04 -15.49
CA GLN A 107 6.64 -11.89 -14.82
C GLN A 107 6.77 -10.57 -14.05
N SER A 108 6.15 -9.47 -14.52
CA SER A 108 6.13 -8.18 -13.82
C SER A 108 5.40 -8.23 -12.47
N GLN A 109 4.50 -9.20 -12.26
CA GLN A 109 3.87 -9.45 -10.96
C GLN A 109 4.90 -9.87 -9.90
N MET A 110 6.13 -10.24 -10.28
CA MET A 110 7.17 -10.54 -9.31
C MET A 110 7.54 -9.35 -8.42
N LEU A 111 7.27 -8.13 -8.90
CA LEU A 111 7.50 -6.92 -8.13
C LEU A 111 6.55 -6.78 -6.92
N ALA A 112 5.57 -7.69 -6.76
CA ALA A 112 4.82 -7.84 -5.52
C ALA A 112 5.75 -8.18 -4.32
N LEU A 113 6.85 -8.90 -4.55
CA LEU A 113 7.83 -9.26 -3.51
C LEU A 113 8.55 -8.01 -2.93
N PRO A 114 9.28 -7.20 -3.72
CA PRO A 114 9.92 -5.99 -3.19
C PRO A 114 8.89 -5.00 -2.63
N LEU A 115 7.69 -4.92 -3.21
CA LEU A 115 6.59 -4.14 -2.63
C LEU A 115 6.22 -4.60 -1.21
N ALA A 116 6.08 -5.91 -0.98
CA ALA A 116 5.77 -6.47 0.33
C ALA A 116 6.90 -6.29 1.34
N LEU A 117 8.17 -6.43 0.90
CA LEU A 117 9.33 -6.18 1.73
C LEU A 117 9.39 -4.71 2.18
N ALA A 118 9.20 -3.76 1.26
CA ALA A 118 9.17 -2.33 1.59
C ALA A 118 8.02 -2.00 2.56
N MET A 119 6.85 -2.59 2.34
CA MET A 119 5.71 -2.42 3.25
C MET A 119 5.98 -2.99 4.65
N ALA A 120 6.69 -4.11 4.75
CA ALA A 120 7.06 -4.69 6.04
C ALA A 120 8.07 -3.83 6.82
N VAL A 121 9.04 -3.20 6.13
CA VAL A 121 9.93 -2.22 6.77
C VAL A 121 9.12 -1.05 7.32
N ASN A 122 8.19 -0.48 6.53
CA ASN A 122 7.28 0.57 6.99
C ASN A 122 6.44 0.13 8.20
N GLY A 123 5.92 -1.10 8.18
CA GLY A 123 5.20 -1.69 9.31
C GLY A 123 6.06 -1.82 10.57
N GLY A 124 7.32 -2.23 10.41
CA GLY A 124 8.30 -2.29 11.50
C GLY A 124 8.53 -0.95 12.18
N PHE A 125 8.63 0.14 11.40
CA PHE A 125 8.69 1.50 11.95
C PHE A 125 7.47 1.86 12.79
N ILE A 126 6.26 1.56 12.30
CA ILE A 126 5.03 1.83 13.05
C ILE A 126 5.01 1.04 14.36
N ILE A 127 5.35 -0.24 14.34
CA ILE A 127 5.44 -1.07 15.55
C ILE A 127 6.44 -0.46 16.53
N GLY A 128 7.62 -0.06 16.04
CA GLY A 128 8.63 0.62 16.84
C GLY A 128 8.09 1.88 17.51
N LEU A 129 7.53 2.80 16.73
CA LEU A 129 7.02 4.08 17.24
C LEU A 129 5.91 3.89 18.27
N VAL A 130 5.05 2.89 18.09
CA VAL A 130 3.85 2.69 18.93
C VAL A 130 4.11 1.86 20.18
N PHE A 131 5.05 0.92 20.14
CA PHE A 131 5.23 -0.08 21.21
C PHE A 131 6.61 -0.09 21.85
N VAL A 132 7.60 0.66 21.34
CA VAL A 132 8.96 0.70 21.90
C VAL A 132 9.20 2.03 22.62
N PRO A 133 9.25 2.04 23.97
CA PRO A 133 9.57 3.24 24.74
C PRO A 133 10.99 3.73 24.42
N GLY A 134 11.17 5.05 24.33
CA GLY A 134 12.46 5.68 24.09
C GLY A 134 13.01 5.52 22.67
N LEU A 135 12.28 4.92 21.72
CA LEU A 135 12.80 4.72 20.36
C LEU A 135 13.25 6.03 19.70
N TRP A 136 12.53 7.13 19.96
CA TRP A 136 12.84 8.43 19.37
C TRP A 136 14.23 8.96 19.73
N SER A 137 14.79 8.60 20.90
CA SER A 137 16.14 9.02 21.28
C SER A 137 17.23 8.38 20.42
N ALA A 138 16.92 7.28 19.73
CA ALA A 138 17.85 6.56 18.85
C ALA A 138 17.44 6.62 17.37
N VAL A 139 16.41 7.41 17.01
CA VAL A 139 15.81 7.40 15.66
C VAL A 139 16.81 7.84 14.58
N GLU A 140 17.73 8.76 14.92
CA GLU A 140 18.77 9.24 14.01
C GLU A 140 19.71 8.13 13.54
N TYR A 141 20.00 7.14 14.39
CA TYR A 141 20.79 5.96 14.01
C TYR A 141 19.98 4.98 13.16
N LEU A 142 18.67 4.96 13.33
CA LEU A 142 17.77 4.07 12.60
C LEU A 142 17.54 4.56 11.16
N PHE A 143 17.61 5.87 10.90
CA PHE A 143 17.39 6.43 9.55
C PHE A 143 18.40 5.93 8.50
N PRO A 144 19.73 5.96 8.70
CA PRO A 144 20.68 5.38 7.75
C PRO A 144 20.44 3.89 7.51
N LEU A 145 20.14 3.12 8.56
CA LEU A 145 19.82 1.70 8.43
C LEU A 145 18.55 1.47 7.60
N ALA A 146 17.53 2.32 7.80
CA ALA A 146 16.31 2.32 7.00
C ALA A 146 16.62 2.56 5.52
N MET A 147 17.46 3.56 5.23
CA MET A 147 17.85 3.92 3.87
C MET A 147 18.60 2.76 3.20
N ILE A 148 19.49 2.07 3.92
CA ILE A 148 20.18 0.88 3.41
C ILE A 148 19.17 -0.23 3.09
N ALA A 149 18.20 -0.49 3.98
CA ALA A 149 17.18 -1.51 3.76
C ALA A 149 16.31 -1.19 2.53
N PHE A 150 15.82 0.04 2.41
CA PHE A 150 15.04 0.46 1.24
C PHE A 150 15.87 0.48 -0.05
N LEU A 151 17.14 0.87 0.02
CA LEU A 151 18.05 0.81 -1.14
C LEU A 151 18.27 -0.63 -1.59
N ALA A 152 18.48 -1.57 -0.67
CA ALA A 152 18.61 -3.00 -0.99
C ALA A 152 17.33 -3.55 -1.66
N ILE A 153 16.14 -3.17 -1.15
CA ILE A 153 14.86 -3.54 -1.75
C ILE A 153 14.69 -2.87 -3.13
N GLY A 154 15.13 -1.62 -3.28
CA GLY A 154 15.15 -0.89 -4.55
C GLY A 154 16.04 -1.57 -5.60
N ILE A 155 17.25 -1.99 -5.22
CA ILE A 155 18.17 -2.77 -6.08
C ILE A 155 17.52 -4.09 -6.49
N LEU A 156 16.86 -4.79 -5.56
CA LEU A 156 16.10 -6.00 -5.87
C LEU A 156 14.98 -5.72 -6.90
N ALA A 157 14.22 -4.63 -6.74
CA ALA A 157 13.18 -4.22 -7.66
C ALA A 157 13.74 -3.86 -9.05
N LEU A 158 14.83 -3.10 -9.11
CA LEU A 158 15.54 -2.76 -10.34
C LEU A 158 16.03 -4.00 -11.07
N LYS A 159 16.62 -4.97 -10.35
CA LYS A 159 17.09 -6.24 -10.94
C LYS A 159 15.93 -7.05 -11.53
N GLN A 160 14.82 -7.15 -10.81
CA GLN A 160 13.64 -7.89 -11.30
C GLN A 160 12.98 -7.20 -12.50
N TYR A 161 12.81 -5.89 -12.44
CA TYR A 161 12.22 -5.12 -13.53
C TYR A 161 13.14 -5.09 -14.75
N GLY A 162 14.45 -4.90 -14.55
CA GLY A 162 15.45 -4.96 -15.61
C GLY A 162 15.49 -6.32 -16.30
N ALA A 163 15.33 -7.43 -15.58
CA ALA A 163 15.21 -8.75 -16.19
C ALA A 163 13.93 -8.92 -17.03
N PHE A 164 12.81 -8.33 -16.58
CA PHE A 164 11.55 -8.33 -17.33
C PHE A 164 11.66 -7.49 -18.62
N ILE A 165 12.12 -6.25 -18.49
CA ILE A 165 12.27 -5.32 -19.62
C ILE A 165 13.34 -5.81 -20.59
N GLY A 166 14.48 -6.28 -20.08
CA GLY A 166 15.55 -6.89 -20.88
C GLY A 166 14.99 -8.00 -21.76
N ARG A 167 14.33 -8.99 -21.16
CA ARG A 167 13.68 -10.08 -21.92
C ARG A 167 12.69 -9.56 -22.96
N VAL A 168 11.75 -8.70 -22.56
CA VAL A 168 10.70 -8.20 -23.46
C VAL A 168 11.27 -7.42 -24.64
N LEU A 169 12.31 -6.63 -24.43
CA LEU A 169 12.90 -5.79 -25.48
C LEU A 169 13.94 -6.54 -26.34
N THR A 170 14.59 -7.59 -25.83
CA THR A 170 15.61 -8.34 -26.59
C THR A 170 15.07 -9.60 -27.24
N GLU A 171 14.22 -10.35 -26.55
CA GLU A 171 13.67 -11.63 -27.03
C GLU A 171 12.26 -11.48 -27.62
N GLY A 172 11.59 -10.34 -27.38
CA GLY A 172 10.19 -10.15 -27.72
C GLY A 172 9.25 -10.96 -26.83
N GLY A 173 8.16 -11.47 -27.41
CA GLY A 173 7.20 -12.33 -26.71
C GLY A 173 6.26 -11.59 -25.75
N PHE A 174 6.18 -10.26 -25.83
CA PHE A 174 5.15 -9.50 -25.13
C PHE A 174 3.80 -9.70 -25.81
N ASN A 175 2.87 -10.38 -25.12
CA ASN A 175 1.53 -10.60 -25.66
C ASN A 175 0.65 -9.37 -25.35
N CYS A 176 0.50 -8.47 -26.34
CA CYS A 176 -0.31 -7.26 -26.19
C CYS A 176 -1.77 -7.56 -25.85
N ALA A 177 -2.36 -8.65 -26.35
CA ALA A 177 -3.73 -9.04 -26.06
C ALA A 177 -3.91 -9.54 -24.61
N ALA A 178 -2.92 -10.25 -24.09
CA ALA A 178 -2.90 -10.71 -22.70
C ALA A 178 -2.56 -9.59 -21.68
N ASN A 179 -2.21 -8.39 -22.16
CA ASN A 179 -1.91 -7.23 -21.32
C ASN A 179 -3.14 -6.37 -20.99
N ASN A 180 -4.33 -6.96 -21.02
CA ASN A 180 -5.61 -6.29 -20.77
C ASN A 180 -5.94 -6.12 -19.28
N ASN A 181 -4.92 -5.81 -18.48
CA ASN A 181 -5.01 -5.53 -17.04
C ASN A 181 -3.88 -4.59 -16.61
N PHE A 182 -3.99 -4.01 -15.42
CA PHE A 182 -2.97 -3.12 -14.86
C PHE A 182 -1.96 -3.85 -13.96
N GLY A 183 -1.75 -5.15 -14.18
CA GLY A 183 -0.63 -5.89 -13.57
C GLY A 183 0.73 -5.24 -13.88
N GLN A 184 0.86 -4.58 -15.03
CA GLN A 184 2.07 -3.81 -15.41
C GLN A 184 2.26 -2.50 -14.63
N ILE A 185 1.27 -2.07 -13.85
CA ILE A 185 1.41 -0.92 -12.92
C ILE A 185 2.08 -1.36 -11.62
N LEU A 186 2.08 -2.67 -11.30
CA LEU A 186 2.69 -3.18 -10.07
C LEU A 186 4.18 -2.82 -9.91
N PRO A 187 5.02 -2.85 -10.97
CA PRO A 187 6.35 -2.26 -10.95
C PRO A 187 6.42 -0.81 -10.45
N ALA A 188 5.58 0.08 -11.00
CA ALA A 188 5.53 1.47 -10.54
C ALA A 188 5.18 1.54 -9.05
N PHE A 189 4.20 0.75 -8.61
CA PHE A 189 3.81 0.72 -7.21
C PHE A 189 4.92 0.22 -6.28
N ALA A 190 5.70 -0.78 -6.69
CA ALA A 190 6.86 -1.25 -5.93
C ALA A 190 7.93 -0.16 -5.79
N PHE A 191 8.27 0.55 -6.88
CA PHE A 191 9.21 1.67 -6.84
C PHE A 191 8.69 2.84 -6.01
N ALA A 192 7.41 3.18 -6.12
CA ALA A 192 6.79 4.20 -5.27
C ALA A 192 6.87 3.84 -3.79
N MET A 193 6.65 2.57 -3.44
CA MET A 193 6.73 2.10 -2.04
C MET A 193 8.16 2.19 -1.49
N VAL A 194 9.17 1.88 -2.30
CA VAL A 194 10.58 2.11 -1.93
C VAL A 194 10.83 3.60 -1.78
N GLY A 195 10.36 4.43 -2.72
CA GLY A 195 10.51 5.87 -2.70
C GLY A 195 9.91 6.53 -1.46
N VAL A 196 8.68 6.17 -1.06
CA VAL A 196 8.03 6.74 0.13
C VAL A 196 8.75 6.34 1.42
N GLY A 197 9.27 5.11 1.48
CA GLY A 197 10.11 4.64 2.58
C GLY A 197 11.42 5.42 2.65
N MET A 198 12.09 5.58 1.51
CA MET A 198 13.29 6.40 1.36
C MET A 198 13.05 7.87 1.72
N ALA A 199 11.84 8.42 1.55
CA ALA A 199 11.50 9.80 1.91
C ALA A 199 11.19 10.00 3.40
N ALA A 200 11.12 8.93 4.21
CA ALA A 200 10.82 9.05 5.63
C ALA A 200 11.90 9.87 6.39
N PRO A 201 13.22 9.62 6.22
CA PRO A 201 14.25 10.43 6.85
C PRO A 201 14.25 11.89 6.39
N ALA A 202 13.89 12.20 5.14
CA ALA A 202 13.78 13.57 4.65
C ALA A 202 12.86 14.43 5.52
N ALA A 203 11.78 13.85 6.04
CA ALA A 203 10.80 14.57 6.84
C ALA A 203 11.06 14.50 8.35
N MET A 204 12.01 13.70 8.83
CA MET A 204 12.12 13.39 10.26
C MET A 204 13.53 13.51 10.83
N SER A 205 14.56 13.50 9.98
CA SER A 205 15.95 13.64 10.38
C SER A 205 16.28 15.09 10.72
N THR A 206 17.04 15.28 11.79
CA THR A 206 17.66 16.56 12.17
C THR A 206 18.97 16.80 11.41
N SER A 207 19.57 15.77 10.84
CA SER A 207 20.74 15.89 9.95
C SER A 207 20.33 16.28 8.53
N ALA A 208 20.80 17.43 8.06
CA ALA A 208 20.62 17.90 6.69
C ALA A 208 21.25 16.95 5.65
N THR A 209 22.34 16.26 5.99
CA THR A 209 22.99 15.29 5.12
C THR A 209 22.10 14.06 4.90
N VAL A 210 21.54 13.49 5.97
CA VAL A 210 20.63 12.34 5.89
C VAL A 210 19.36 12.75 5.16
N ALA A 211 18.79 13.92 5.48
CA ALA A 211 17.60 14.43 4.82
C ALA A 211 17.84 14.67 3.32
N GLY A 212 18.93 15.33 2.95
CA GLY A 212 19.30 15.59 1.56
C GLY A 212 19.53 14.32 0.75
N ALA A 213 20.28 13.35 1.28
CA ALA A 213 20.48 12.05 0.62
C ALA A 213 19.15 11.29 0.43
N SER A 214 18.29 11.32 1.46
CA SER A 214 16.94 10.77 1.42
C SER A 214 16.08 11.42 0.33
N ILE A 215 16.11 12.75 0.18
CA ILE A 215 15.40 13.48 -0.88
C ILE A 215 15.89 13.07 -2.26
N ILE A 216 17.21 13.03 -2.49
CA ILE A 216 17.78 12.70 -3.81
C ILE A 216 17.36 11.29 -4.25
N ILE A 217 17.55 10.31 -3.37
CA ILE A 217 17.26 8.90 -3.71
C ILE A 217 15.75 8.66 -3.82
N SER A 218 14.93 9.25 -2.93
CA SER A 218 13.47 9.13 -3.04
C SER A 218 12.93 9.79 -4.32
N THR A 219 13.55 10.88 -4.79
CA THR A 219 13.21 11.53 -6.07
C THR A 219 13.47 10.61 -7.25
N PHE A 220 14.60 9.90 -7.26
CA PHE A 220 14.89 8.91 -8.30
C PHE A 220 13.78 7.84 -8.41
N PHE A 221 13.35 7.29 -7.28
CA PHE A 221 12.27 6.30 -7.25
C PHE A 221 10.90 6.89 -7.60
N LEU A 222 10.62 8.14 -7.20
CA LEU A 222 9.42 8.87 -7.60
C LEU A 222 9.36 8.99 -9.13
N MET A 223 10.43 9.47 -9.76
CA MET A 223 10.47 9.69 -11.21
C MET A 223 10.39 8.38 -11.98
N THR A 224 11.08 7.34 -11.49
CA THR A 224 11.03 5.99 -12.08
C THR A 224 9.61 5.42 -11.99
N SER A 225 8.96 5.53 -10.83
CA SER A 225 7.58 5.10 -10.64
C SER A 225 6.62 5.85 -11.58
N ALA A 226 6.74 7.18 -11.67
CA ALA A 226 5.86 8.01 -12.49
C ALA A 226 5.98 7.64 -13.98
N LEU A 227 7.20 7.46 -14.47
CA LEU A 227 7.46 7.05 -15.85
C LEU A 227 6.85 5.67 -16.16
N ILE A 228 7.10 4.68 -15.30
CA ILE A 228 6.57 3.32 -15.48
C ILE A 228 5.03 3.33 -15.43
N ALA A 229 4.43 4.05 -14.49
CA ALA A 229 2.98 4.15 -14.37
C ALA A 229 2.36 4.76 -15.64
N MET A 230 2.96 5.83 -16.17
CA MET A 230 2.49 6.48 -17.39
C MET A 230 2.52 5.52 -18.58
N VAL A 231 3.64 4.85 -18.82
CA VAL A 231 3.78 3.88 -19.93
C VAL A 231 2.81 2.70 -19.74
N ALA A 232 2.76 2.11 -18.56
CA ALA A 232 1.90 0.97 -18.27
C ALA A 232 0.41 1.29 -18.40
N MET A 233 -0.01 2.49 -18.01
CA MET A 233 -1.40 2.94 -18.14
C MET A 233 -1.81 3.06 -19.61
N ILE A 234 -0.97 3.68 -20.45
CA ILE A 234 -1.23 3.81 -21.89
C ILE A 234 -1.35 2.44 -22.55
N LEU A 235 -0.39 1.54 -22.27
CA LEU A 235 -0.40 0.18 -22.84
C LEU A 235 -1.59 -0.65 -22.35
N GLY A 236 -1.95 -0.53 -21.07
CA GLY A 236 -3.07 -1.27 -20.48
C GLY A 236 -4.42 -0.81 -21.00
N LEU A 237 -4.66 0.50 -21.08
CA LEU A 237 -5.92 1.05 -21.61
C LEU A 237 -6.14 0.66 -23.07
N ARG A 238 -5.10 0.78 -23.91
CA ARG A 238 -5.17 0.35 -25.31
C ARG A 238 -5.57 -1.13 -25.41
N SER A 239 -4.88 -2.01 -24.69
CA SER A 239 -5.15 -3.45 -24.74
C SER A 239 -6.56 -3.79 -24.25
N MET A 240 -7.05 -3.09 -23.22
CA MET A 240 -8.41 -3.26 -22.70
C MET A 240 -9.49 -2.77 -23.67
N MET A 241 -9.24 -1.71 -24.44
CA MET A 241 -10.16 -1.25 -25.47
C MET A 241 -10.25 -2.25 -26.63
N GLU A 242 -9.14 -2.92 -26.95
CA GLU A 242 -9.08 -3.93 -28.02
C GLU A 242 -9.65 -5.29 -27.59
N ASN A 243 -9.38 -5.74 -26.36
CA ASN A 243 -9.62 -7.14 -25.94
C ASN A 243 -10.59 -7.29 -24.75
N GLY A 244 -11.10 -6.19 -24.19
CA GLY A 244 -11.85 -6.16 -22.94
C GLY A 244 -10.96 -6.40 -21.71
N ALA A 245 -11.38 -5.95 -20.52
CA ALA A 245 -10.62 -6.17 -19.29
C ALA A 245 -10.72 -7.62 -18.80
N ASN A 246 -9.59 -8.22 -18.44
CA ASN A 246 -9.57 -9.57 -17.88
C ASN A 246 -10.29 -9.61 -16.51
N SER A 247 -11.31 -10.45 -16.41
CA SER A 247 -12.16 -10.50 -15.21
C SER A 247 -11.46 -10.95 -13.94
N GLU A 248 -10.40 -11.75 -14.02
CA GLU A 248 -9.65 -12.20 -12.83
C GLU A 248 -8.77 -11.08 -12.25
N THR A 249 -8.20 -10.25 -13.14
CA THR A 249 -7.24 -9.20 -12.79
C THR A 249 -7.84 -7.79 -12.85
N ALA A 250 -9.15 -7.66 -13.10
CA ALA A 250 -9.87 -6.39 -13.07
C ALA A 250 -9.63 -5.54 -11.81
N PRO A 251 -9.43 -6.08 -10.60
CA PRO A 251 -9.03 -5.29 -9.43
C PRO A 251 -7.78 -4.44 -9.61
N THR A 252 -6.87 -4.85 -10.49
CA THR A 252 -5.63 -4.11 -10.76
C THR A 252 -5.92 -2.72 -11.32
N LEU A 253 -7.11 -2.49 -11.89
CA LEU A 253 -7.60 -1.17 -12.32
C LEU A 253 -7.47 -0.11 -11.24
N LEU A 254 -7.66 -0.53 -9.99
CA LEU A 254 -7.67 0.36 -8.85
C LEU A 254 -6.28 0.58 -8.23
N ILE A 255 -5.22 -0.12 -8.67
CA ILE A 255 -3.84 0.03 -8.13
C ILE A 255 -3.29 1.45 -8.30
N ILE A 256 -3.84 2.24 -9.22
CA ILE A 256 -3.46 3.65 -9.37
C ILE A 256 -3.84 4.45 -8.12
N VAL A 257 -4.92 4.10 -7.42
CA VAL A 257 -5.35 4.78 -6.18
C VAL A 257 -4.27 4.75 -5.10
N PRO A 258 -3.80 3.57 -4.62
CA PRO A 258 -2.74 3.52 -3.62
C PRO A 258 -1.40 4.04 -4.15
N LEU A 259 -1.12 3.91 -5.45
CA LEU A 259 0.06 4.51 -6.07
C LEU A 259 0.07 6.04 -5.88
N LEU A 260 -1.05 6.71 -6.20
CA LEU A 260 -1.20 8.16 -5.98
C LEU A 260 -1.08 8.54 -4.50
N THR A 261 -1.60 7.70 -3.59
CA THR A 261 -1.42 7.94 -2.15
C THR A 261 0.04 7.91 -1.75
N VAL A 262 0.75 6.86 -2.16
CA VAL A 262 2.16 6.65 -1.81
C VAL A 262 3.04 7.75 -2.40
N LEU A 263 2.85 8.11 -3.66
CA LEU A 263 3.56 9.24 -4.28
C LEU A 263 3.21 10.57 -3.63
N GLY A 264 1.95 10.78 -3.24
CA GLY A 264 1.53 11.97 -2.49
C GLY A 264 2.23 12.10 -1.14
N ILE A 265 2.29 11.02 -0.36
CA ILE A 265 2.99 10.99 0.93
C ILE A 265 4.49 11.25 0.73
N LEU A 266 5.09 10.67 -0.31
CA LEU A 266 6.49 10.90 -0.68
C LEU A 266 6.73 12.40 -0.93
N MET A 267 5.91 13.04 -1.77
CA MET A 267 6.00 14.47 -2.07
C MET A 267 5.80 15.34 -0.83
N LEU A 268 4.84 15.01 0.03
CA LEU A 268 4.61 15.73 1.29
C LEU A 268 5.81 15.63 2.25
N ARG A 269 6.44 14.45 2.33
CA ARG A 269 7.65 14.24 3.13
C ARG A 269 8.84 15.03 2.59
N GLN A 270 9.04 15.03 1.28
CA GLN A 270 10.07 15.86 0.65
C GLN A 270 9.81 17.35 0.87
N ALA A 271 8.57 17.82 0.69
CA ALA A 271 8.20 19.20 0.94
C ALA A 271 8.52 19.64 2.37
N HIS A 272 8.24 18.79 3.37
CA HIS A 272 8.63 19.06 4.75
C HIS A 272 10.15 19.15 4.93
N GLY A 273 10.91 18.20 4.36
CA GLY A 273 12.37 18.21 4.41
C GLY A 273 12.99 19.44 3.75
N PHE A 274 12.41 19.89 2.64
CA PHE A 274 12.81 21.13 1.97
C PHE A 274 12.57 22.38 2.84
N GLY A 275 11.46 22.44 3.57
CA GLY A 275 11.19 23.53 4.52
C GLY A 275 12.21 23.56 5.66
N VAL A 276 12.41 22.42 6.32
CA VAL A 276 13.28 22.33 7.52
C VAL A 276 14.76 22.57 7.21
N HIS A 277 15.29 21.97 6.13
CA HIS A 277 16.74 21.94 5.88
C HIS A 277 17.22 22.89 4.79
N PHE A 278 16.33 23.32 3.89
CA PHE A 278 16.72 24.01 2.65
C PHE A 278 15.97 25.34 2.44
N GLY A 279 15.15 25.77 3.41
CA GLY A 279 14.49 27.07 3.41
C GLY A 279 13.37 27.23 2.37
N ILE A 280 12.82 26.12 1.84
CA ILE A 280 11.68 26.16 0.91
C ILE A 280 10.42 25.77 1.68
N ASP A 281 9.75 26.77 2.27
CA ASP A 281 8.49 26.56 2.97
C ASP A 281 7.30 26.49 1.99
N GLN A 282 6.74 25.29 1.84
CA GLN A 282 5.47 25.12 1.14
C GLN A 282 4.31 25.43 2.10
N GLY A 283 3.65 26.57 1.88
CA GLY A 283 2.49 26.99 2.68
C GLY A 283 1.30 26.03 2.60
N ALA A 284 0.34 26.20 3.52
CA ALA A 284 -0.84 25.34 3.64
C ALA A 284 -1.67 25.24 2.34
N GLY A 285 -1.75 26.33 1.56
CA GLY A 285 -2.44 26.35 0.26
C GLY A 285 -1.84 25.40 -0.78
N ALA A 286 -0.51 25.26 -0.81
CA ALA A 286 0.17 24.32 -1.72
C ALA A 286 -0.15 22.86 -1.33
N THR A 287 -0.13 22.57 -0.03
CA THR A 287 -0.50 21.25 0.51
C THR A 287 -1.95 20.89 0.22
N LEU A 288 -2.87 21.85 0.42
CA LEU A 288 -4.27 21.70 0.04
C LEU A 288 -4.43 21.43 -1.46
N GLY A 289 -3.77 22.21 -2.31
CA GLY A 289 -3.81 22.02 -3.76
C GLY A 289 -3.29 20.65 -4.20
N LEU A 290 -2.18 20.18 -3.63
CA LEU A 290 -1.62 18.85 -3.93
C LEU A 290 -2.57 17.73 -3.50
N THR A 291 -3.00 17.73 -2.23
CA THR A 291 -3.88 16.68 -1.68
C THR A 291 -5.25 16.66 -2.37
N SER A 292 -5.78 17.82 -2.76
CA SER A 292 -7.04 17.91 -3.53
C SER A 292 -6.92 17.29 -4.92
N LYS A 293 -5.84 17.58 -5.65
CA LYS A 293 -5.59 16.99 -6.99
C LYS A 293 -5.47 15.47 -6.91
N LEU A 294 -4.73 14.98 -5.92
CA LEU A 294 -4.54 13.54 -5.72
C LEU A 294 -5.85 12.85 -5.32
N LEU A 295 -6.59 13.40 -4.34
CA LEU A 295 -7.86 12.84 -3.90
C LEU A 295 -8.91 12.87 -5.02
N GLY A 296 -9.01 13.97 -5.77
CA GLY A 296 -9.93 14.08 -6.91
C GLY A 296 -9.66 13.02 -7.98
N MET A 297 -8.39 12.80 -8.33
CA MET A 297 -8.00 11.72 -9.25
C MET A 297 -8.32 10.33 -8.70
N GLN A 298 -8.11 10.10 -7.40
CA GLN A 298 -8.46 8.82 -6.76
C GLN A 298 -9.95 8.54 -6.82
N VAL A 299 -10.79 9.54 -6.54
CA VAL A 299 -12.26 9.40 -6.64
C VAL A 299 -12.66 9.03 -8.07
N ALA A 300 -12.12 9.72 -9.08
CA ALA A 300 -12.39 9.41 -10.49
C ALA A 300 -12.05 7.96 -10.85
N ILE A 301 -10.88 7.48 -10.41
CA ILE A 301 -10.42 6.11 -10.67
C ILE A 301 -11.25 5.08 -9.90
N LEU A 302 -11.62 5.36 -8.66
CA LEU A 302 -12.49 4.48 -7.86
C LEU A 302 -13.87 4.33 -8.53
N LEU A 303 -14.46 5.42 -9.02
CA LEU A 303 -15.73 5.39 -9.74
C LEU A 303 -15.61 4.59 -11.05
N PHE A 304 -14.57 4.86 -11.84
CA PHE A 304 -14.32 4.17 -13.11
C PHE A 304 -14.07 2.67 -12.92
N GLY A 305 -13.10 2.30 -12.07
CA GLY A 305 -12.77 0.91 -11.80
C GLY A 305 -13.90 0.17 -11.09
N GLY A 306 -14.62 0.84 -10.18
CA GLY A 306 -15.81 0.31 -9.52
C GLY A 306 -16.93 -0.03 -10.51
N LEU A 307 -17.18 0.85 -11.49
CA LEU A 307 -18.16 0.60 -12.55
C LEU A 307 -17.79 -0.64 -13.37
N ILE A 308 -16.52 -0.78 -13.76
CA ILE A 308 -16.05 -1.94 -14.54
C ILE A 308 -16.21 -3.23 -13.71
N LEU A 309 -15.79 -3.23 -12.45
CA LEU A 309 -15.93 -4.38 -11.55
C LEU A 309 -17.39 -4.78 -11.34
N ALA A 310 -18.29 -3.80 -11.22
CA ALA A 310 -19.73 -4.03 -11.11
C ALA A 310 -20.30 -4.66 -12.38
N LYS A 311 -19.93 -4.13 -13.56
CA LYS A 311 -20.37 -4.66 -14.87
C LYS A 311 -19.88 -6.08 -15.12
N GLN A 312 -18.69 -6.44 -14.63
CA GLN A 312 -18.16 -7.80 -14.73
C GLN A 312 -18.70 -8.75 -13.65
N GLY A 313 -19.51 -8.25 -12.72
CA GLY A 313 -20.01 -9.05 -11.59
C GLY A 313 -18.88 -9.57 -10.68
N TYR A 314 -17.76 -8.84 -10.58
CA TYR A 314 -16.54 -9.33 -9.91
C TYR A 314 -16.81 -9.80 -8.49
N ALA A 315 -17.56 -9.01 -7.71
CA ALA A 315 -17.91 -9.36 -6.34
C ALA A 315 -18.74 -10.66 -6.25
N LYS A 316 -19.71 -10.84 -7.16
CA LYS A 316 -20.54 -12.05 -7.20
C LYS A 316 -19.73 -13.30 -7.57
N ARG A 317 -18.63 -13.16 -8.31
CA ARG A 317 -17.78 -14.27 -8.75
C ARG A 317 -16.68 -14.59 -7.75
N PHE A 318 -15.83 -13.61 -7.43
CA PHE A 318 -14.57 -13.81 -6.72
C PHE A 318 -14.60 -13.46 -5.22
N ILE A 319 -15.55 -12.63 -4.77
CA ILE A 319 -15.66 -12.25 -3.35
C ILE A 319 -16.69 -13.14 -2.64
N PHE A 320 -17.90 -13.23 -3.20
CA PHE A 320 -19.03 -13.96 -2.64
C PHE A 320 -19.31 -15.30 -3.34
N GLY A 321 -18.90 -15.45 -4.61
CA GLY A 321 -19.16 -16.64 -5.43
C GLY A 321 -18.24 -17.81 -5.12
N ALA A 322 -18.20 -18.82 -6.00
CA ALA A 322 -17.36 -20.02 -5.84
C ALA A 322 -15.93 -19.85 -6.37
N GLU A 323 -15.68 -18.88 -7.27
CA GLU A 323 -14.38 -18.69 -7.92
C GLU A 323 -13.33 -18.05 -6.99
N ASN A 324 -12.08 -18.50 -7.04
CA ASN A 324 -11.00 -17.94 -6.23
C ASN A 324 -9.98 -17.24 -7.13
N SER A 325 -9.56 -16.03 -6.75
CA SER A 325 -8.49 -15.31 -7.44
C SER A 325 -7.55 -14.66 -6.43
N ALA A 326 -6.25 -14.95 -6.54
CA ALA A 326 -5.23 -14.23 -5.76
C ALA A 326 -5.19 -12.73 -6.09
N GLY A 327 -5.65 -12.35 -7.29
CA GLY A 327 -5.82 -10.96 -7.72
C GLY A 327 -6.85 -10.18 -6.90
N ALA A 328 -7.76 -10.84 -6.20
CA ALA A 328 -8.74 -10.18 -5.34
C ALA A 328 -8.09 -9.37 -4.20
N TYR A 329 -6.90 -9.76 -3.73
CA TYR A 329 -6.15 -8.98 -2.74
C TYR A 329 -5.74 -7.58 -3.26
N ALA A 330 -5.69 -7.37 -4.58
CA ALA A 330 -5.43 -6.04 -5.15
C ALA A 330 -6.55 -5.03 -4.86
N LEU A 331 -7.75 -5.47 -4.43
CA LEU A 331 -8.83 -4.58 -3.99
C LEU A 331 -8.58 -3.94 -2.62
N VAL A 332 -7.68 -4.49 -1.80
CA VAL A 332 -7.43 -4.01 -0.43
C VAL A 332 -6.69 -2.67 -0.45
N CYS A 333 -5.59 -2.59 -1.21
CA CYS A 333 -4.73 -1.41 -1.25
C CYS A 333 -5.48 -0.13 -1.69
N PRO A 334 -6.40 -0.15 -2.67
CA PRO A 334 -7.23 1.01 -3.03
C PRO A 334 -8.03 1.60 -1.88
N GLY A 335 -8.77 0.79 -1.11
CA GLY A 335 -9.54 1.31 0.02
C GLY A 335 -8.64 1.84 1.13
N VAL A 336 -7.52 1.17 1.40
CA VAL A 336 -6.49 1.63 2.34
C VAL A 336 -5.88 2.96 1.90
N GLY A 337 -5.42 3.04 0.66
CA GLY A 337 -4.79 4.23 0.09
C GLY A 337 -5.74 5.42 0.09
N PHE A 338 -7.00 5.19 -0.25
CA PHE A 338 -8.05 6.21 -0.20
C PHE A 338 -8.30 6.70 1.24
N ALA A 339 -8.43 5.79 2.21
CA ALA A 339 -8.61 6.16 3.62
C ALA A 339 -7.43 7.00 4.15
N VAL A 340 -6.20 6.62 3.81
CA VAL A 340 -4.98 7.37 4.18
C VAL A 340 -4.96 8.75 3.51
N MET A 341 -5.27 8.83 2.20
CA MET A 341 -5.28 10.11 1.48
C MET A 341 -6.34 11.06 2.03
N ILE A 342 -7.52 10.57 2.42
CA ILE A 342 -8.53 11.39 3.11
C ILE A 342 -7.97 11.99 4.40
N GLN A 343 -7.23 11.22 5.19
CA GLN A 343 -6.63 11.73 6.44
C GLN A 343 -5.61 12.84 6.16
N PHE A 344 -4.76 12.69 5.14
CA PHE A 344 -3.83 13.75 4.73
C PHE A 344 -4.56 14.98 4.18
N PHE A 345 -5.55 14.79 3.31
CA PHE A 345 -6.36 15.87 2.77
C PHE A 345 -7.10 16.63 3.87
N LEU A 346 -7.72 15.93 4.82
CA LEU A 346 -8.45 16.53 5.93
C LEU A 346 -7.50 17.29 6.86
N ASN A 347 -6.46 16.63 7.37
CA ASN A 347 -5.64 17.22 8.44
C ASN A 347 -4.57 18.18 7.90
N ASN A 348 -3.86 17.81 6.83
CA ASN A 348 -2.81 18.66 6.27
C ASN A 348 -3.32 19.62 5.21
N GLY A 349 -4.41 19.28 4.52
CA GLY A 349 -5.06 20.17 3.56
C GLY A 349 -6.04 21.12 4.23
N LEU A 350 -7.19 20.60 4.70
CA LEU A 350 -8.33 21.42 5.15
C LEU A 350 -8.11 22.07 6.52
N VAL A 351 -7.65 21.31 7.52
CA VAL A 351 -7.48 21.83 8.88
C VAL A 351 -6.35 22.86 8.94
N LYS A 352 -5.18 22.54 8.38
CA LYS A 352 -4.04 23.49 8.36
C LYS A 352 -4.26 24.73 7.50
N SER A 353 -5.18 24.70 6.54
CA SER A 353 -5.57 25.88 5.76
C SER A 353 -6.68 26.70 6.39
N GLY A 354 -7.23 26.28 7.54
CA GLY A 354 -8.32 26.96 8.23
C GLY A 354 -9.70 26.77 7.58
N ILE A 355 -9.86 25.81 6.65
CA ILE A 355 -11.14 25.54 5.99
C ILE A 355 -12.06 24.70 6.88
N VAL A 356 -11.49 23.81 7.70
CA VAL A 356 -12.24 22.93 8.60
C VAL A 356 -11.65 22.98 10.01
N ASP A 357 -12.51 23.19 11.00
CA ASP A 357 -12.10 23.13 12.40
C ASP A 357 -11.78 21.69 12.83
N LYS A 358 -10.65 21.52 13.52
CA LYS A 358 -10.24 20.22 14.05
C LYS A 358 -11.29 19.71 15.04
N PHE A 359 -11.75 18.48 14.87
CA PHE A 359 -12.81 17.83 15.67
C PHE A 359 -14.21 18.45 15.55
N GLY A 360 -14.45 19.38 14.61
CA GLY A 360 -15.79 19.87 14.29
C GLY A 360 -16.66 18.86 13.53
N ILE A 361 -17.90 19.24 13.21
CA ILE A 361 -18.85 18.37 12.50
C ILE A 361 -18.31 17.97 11.11
N ALA A 362 -17.80 18.93 10.34
CA ALA A 362 -17.23 18.68 9.02
C ALA A 362 -16.01 17.73 9.08
N PHE A 363 -15.18 17.88 10.12
CA PHE A 363 -14.04 17.00 10.37
C PHE A 363 -14.48 15.54 10.55
N TRP A 364 -15.48 15.31 11.40
CA TRP A 364 -15.99 13.96 11.66
C TRP A 364 -16.75 13.37 10.48
N ALA A 365 -17.48 14.18 9.70
CA ALA A 365 -18.16 13.74 8.49
C ALA A 365 -17.16 13.21 7.43
N ILE A 366 -16.07 13.93 7.19
CA ILE A 366 -15.02 13.51 6.25
C ILE A 366 -14.26 12.29 6.81
N THR A 367 -13.96 12.31 8.11
CA THR A 367 -13.30 11.19 8.81
C THR A 367 -14.13 9.90 8.73
N ALA A 368 -15.47 9.99 8.82
CA ALA A 368 -16.35 8.84 8.72
C ALA A 368 -16.20 8.10 7.37
N VAL A 369 -15.92 8.81 6.29
CA VAL A 369 -15.63 8.21 4.97
C VAL A 369 -14.34 7.38 5.02
N ALA A 370 -13.28 7.92 5.61
CA ALA A 370 -12.02 7.20 5.78
C ALA A 370 -12.19 5.95 6.67
N ILE A 371 -12.94 6.08 7.76
CA ILE A 371 -13.25 4.98 8.68
C ILE A 371 -14.07 3.90 7.98
N ALA A 372 -15.09 4.27 7.20
CA ALA A 372 -15.91 3.32 6.44
C ALA A 372 -15.07 2.55 5.41
N ALA A 373 -14.17 3.24 4.69
CA ALA A 373 -13.23 2.60 3.77
C ALA A 373 -12.29 1.64 4.52
N GLN A 374 -11.75 2.05 5.67
CA GLN A 374 -10.91 1.19 6.52
C GLN A 374 -11.66 -0.07 6.98
N PHE A 375 -12.87 0.04 7.53
CA PHE A 375 -13.66 -1.11 7.97
C PHE A 375 -14.02 -2.05 6.81
N ALA A 376 -14.35 -1.50 5.64
CA ALA A 376 -14.60 -2.31 4.45
C ALA A 376 -13.35 -3.12 4.05
N MET A 377 -12.15 -2.54 4.15
CA MET A 377 -10.90 -3.24 3.84
C MET A 377 -10.51 -4.25 4.91
N VAL A 378 -10.76 -3.96 6.20
CA VAL A 378 -10.63 -4.93 7.29
C VAL A 378 -11.48 -6.15 7.01
N TRP A 379 -12.77 -5.95 6.72
CA TRP A 379 -13.69 -7.02 6.38
C TRP A 379 -13.21 -7.81 5.15
N LEU A 380 -12.77 -7.12 4.09
CA LEU A 380 -12.31 -7.76 2.86
C LEU A 380 -11.08 -8.64 3.10
N VAL A 381 -10.08 -8.16 3.86
CA VAL A 381 -8.89 -8.95 4.20
C VAL A 381 -9.27 -10.18 5.01
N LEU A 382 -10.14 -10.06 6.02
CA LEU A 382 -10.59 -11.20 6.82
C LEU A 382 -11.35 -12.23 5.99
N GLN A 383 -12.22 -11.77 5.09
CA GLN A 383 -12.99 -12.62 4.19
C GLN A 383 -12.07 -13.35 3.19
N LEU A 384 -11.14 -12.65 2.54
CA LEU A 384 -10.18 -13.25 1.61
C LEU A 384 -9.23 -14.22 2.33
N ASN A 385 -8.76 -13.88 3.53
CA ASN A 385 -7.90 -14.76 4.30
C ASN A 385 -8.62 -16.05 4.68
N ARG A 386 -9.88 -15.96 5.14
CA ARG A 386 -10.70 -17.14 5.42
C ARG A 386 -10.89 -18.01 4.19
N ARG A 387 -11.07 -17.40 3.03
CA ARG A 387 -11.33 -18.09 1.76
C ARG A 387 -10.09 -18.78 1.19
N HIS A 388 -8.94 -18.11 1.22
CA HIS A 388 -7.71 -18.62 0.60
C HIS A 388 -6.89 -19.51 1.53
N PHE A 389 -6.89 -19.24 2.84
CA PHE A 389 -6.07 -19.96 3.83
C PHE A 389 -6.88 -20.82 4.83
N GLY A 390 -8.20 -20.60 4.93
CA GLY A 390 -9.09 -21.37 5.81
C GLY A 390 -9.22 -22.84 5.39
N ALA A 391 -9.79 -23.65 6.27
CA ALA A 391 -10.13 -25.03 5.93
C ALA A 391 -11.07 -25.02 4.71
N PRO A 392 -10.86 -25.91 3.71
CA PRO A 392 -11.76 -26.02 2.58
C PRO A 392 -13.17 -26.25 3.09
N LYS A 393 -14.15 -25.50 2.58
CA LYS A 393 -15.53 -25.90 2.76
C LYS A 393 -15.70 -27.19 1.97
N ASP A 394 -16.10 -28.27 2.64
CA ASP A 394 -16.51 -29.49 1.96
C ASP A 394 -17.49 -29.09 0.86
N GLY A 395 -17.15 -29.45 -0.38
CA GLY A 395 -18.04 -29.25 -1.51
C GLY A 395 -19.37 -29.87 -1.15
N THR A 396 -20.46 -29.12 -1.34
CA THR A 396 -21.80 -29.68 -1.39
C THR A 396 -21.73 -30.96 -2.20
N ALA A 397 -21.94 -32.11 -1.54
CA ALA A 397 -22.06 -33.38 -2.21
C ALA A 397 -23.15 -33.22 -3.25
N VAL A 398 -22.77 -33.18 -4.53
CA VAL A 398 -23.73 -33.29 -5.62
C VAL A 398 -24.20 -34.74 -5.56
N PRO A 399 -25.48 -35.01 -5.22
CA PRO A 399 -25.98 -36.37 -5.28
C PRO A 399 -25.85 -36.86 -6.73
N ALA A 400 -25.31 -38.06 -6.89
CA ALA A 400 -25.27 -38.72 -8.19
C ALA A 400 -26.71 -39.04 -8.59
N GLU A 401 -27.19 -38.40 -9.66
CA GLU A 401 -28.26 -38.93 -10.52
C GLU A 401 -27.70 -39.17 -11.91
#